data_AF-I0IGF1-F1
#
_entry.id   AF-I0IGF1-F1
#
_cell.length_a   1.000
_cell.length_b   1.000
_cell.length_c   1.000
_cell.angle_alpha   90.00
_cell.angle_beta   90.00
_cell.angle_gamma   90.00
#
_symmetry.space_group_name_H-M   'P 1'
#
loop_
_entity.id
_entity.type
_entity.pdbx_description
1 polymer ?
#
loop_
_entity_poly.entity_id
_entity_poly.type
_entity_poly.pdbx_seq_one_letter_code
_entity_poly.pdbx_strand_id
1 'polypeptide(L)'
;MTAHALPIRTDDAAEAARLRSLLERQRDEYEQLRALAEMQGDLIARRDAGALMTLLGRRQRHVDALTALNAELDPLRPRIGDVAAAGGPACRDAVRSLVDEVQRLLEEIMGLDDAGQRALAEGRDAVKAELTQAARTPRALNAYKRAAVPGATRFTNRRG
;
A
#
# COMPACT_ATOMS: atom_id res chain seq x y z
N MET A 1 43.81 -19.21 26.53
CA MET A 1 43.62 -18.30 25.38
C MET A 1 42.67 -17.18 25.80
N THR A 2 43.22 -16.15 26.41
CA THR A 2 42.49 -14.97 26.88
C THR A 2 42.25 -14.04 25.68
N ALA A 3 41.00 -13.94 25.22
CA ALA A 3 40.59 -12.97 24.22
C ALA A 3 40.80 -11.57 24.80
N HIS A 4 41.84 -10.89 24.33
CA HIS A 4 42.13 -9.50 24.69
C HIS A 4 41.06 -8.64 24.01
N ALA A 5 39.98 -8.33 24.74
CA ALA A 5 39.00 -7.36 24.27
C ALA A 5 39.72 -6.01 24.14
N LEU A 6 39.91 -5.56 22.90
CA LEU A 6 40.34 -4.19 22.63
C LEU A 6 39.32 -3.23 23.27
N PRO A 7 39.77 -2.14 23.91
CA PRO A 7 38.86 -1.17 24.50
C PRO A 7 37.98 -0.57 23.40
N ILE A 8 36.67 -0.69 23.58
CA ILE A 8 35.67 -0.05 22.72
C ILE A 8 35.96 1.46 22.74
N ARG A 9 36.18 2.06 21.58
CA ARG A 9 36.34 3.52 21.51
C ARG A 9 34.98 4.14 21.83
N THR A 10 34.96 5.23 22.59
CA THR A 10 33.72 5.95 22.92
C THR A 10 32.88 6.30 21.68
N ASP A 11 33.56 6.56 20.55
CA ASP A 11 32.95 6.82 19.25
C ASP A 11 32.13 5.62 18.74
N ASP A 12 32.61 4.38 18.95
CA ASP A 12 31.97 3.16 18.44
C ASP A 12 30.68 2.83 19.21
N ALA A 13 30.67 3.08 20.52
CA ALA A 13 29.47 2.90 21.35
C ALA A 13 28.38 3.92 21.01
N ALA A 14 28.77 5.17 20.71
CA ALA A 14 27.84 6.20 20.25
C ALA A 14 27.26 5.89 18.86
N GLU A 15 28.10 5.38 17.95
CA GLU A 15 27.67 4.94 16.62
C GLU A 15 26.70 3.75 16.70
N ALA A 16 26.95 2.79 17.59
CA ALA A 16 26.05 1.67 17.85
C ALA A 16 24.69 2.11 18.40
N ALA A 17 24.69 3.06 19.33
CA ALA A 17 23.45 3.65 19.85
C ALA A 17 22.67 4.40 18.75
N ARG A 18 23.37 5.14 17.88
CA ARG A 18 22.77 5.83 16.73
C ARG A 18 22.15 4.83 15.75
N LEU A 19 22.88 3.77 15.39
CA LEU A 19 22.37 2.71 14.51
C LEU A 19 21.07 2.12 15.04
N ARG A 20 21.08 1.73 16.32
CA ARG A 20 19.89 1.17 16.98
C ARG A 20 18.71 2.14 16.92
N SER A 21 18.91 3.41 17.26
CA SER A 21 17.86 4.43 17.22
C SER A 21 17.29 4.64 15.82
N LEU A 22 18.12 4.61 14.77
CA LEU A 22 17.66 4.72 13.38
C LEU A 22 16.80 3.52 12.97
N LEU A 23 17.19 2.30 13.37
CA LEU A 23 16.42 1.08 13.10
C LEU A 23 15.11 1.04 13.87
N GLU A 24 15.08 1.48 15.13
CA GLU A 24 13.85 1.62 15.92
C GLU A 24 12.87 2.59 15.24
N ARG A 25 13.35 3.77 14.83
CA ARG A 25 12.54 4.74 14.08
C ARG A 25 12.04 4.17 12.74
N GLN A 26 12.89 3.43 12.02
CA GLN A 26 12.50 2.78 10.77
C GLN A 26 11.37 1.76 11.00
N ARG A 27 11.49 0.94 12.04
CA ARG A 27 10.46 -0.03 12.45
C ARG A 27 9.15 0.69 12.76
N ASP A 28 9.20 1.76 13.54
CA ASP A 28 8.01 2.54 13.91
C ASP A 28 7.29 3.10 12.67
N GLU A 29 8.03 3.65 11.70
CA GLU A 29 7.44 4.13 10.44
C GLU A 29 6.77 3.02 9.63
N TYR A 30 7.37 1.82 9.59
CA TYR A 30 6.76 0.66 8.95
C TYR A 30 5.50 0.18 9.69
N GLU A 31 5.47 0.19 11.02
CA GLU A 31 4.25 -0.12 11.78
C GLU A 31 3.12 0.86 11.45
N GLN A 32 3.42 2.15 11.36
CA GLN A 32 2.43 3.15 10.94
C GLN A 32 1.92 2.90 9.52
N LEU A 33 2.82 2.59 8.57
CA LEU A 33 2.43 2.24 7.20
C LEU A 33 1.54 1.00 7.14
N ARG A 34 1.86 -0.03 7.92
CA ARG A 34 1.05 -1.26 8.00
C ARG A 34 -0.36 -0.94 8.49
N ALA A 35 -0.49 -0.19 9.59
CA ALA A 35 -1.81 0.20 10.11
C ALA A 35 -2.62 0.99 9.07
N LEU A 36 -1.96 1.88 8.32
CA LEU A 36 -2.62 2.60 7.22
C LEU A 36 -3.01 1.66 6.06
N ALA A 37 -2.19 0.66 5.73
CA ALA A 37 -2.52 -0.33 4.70
C ALA A 37 -3.75 -1.18 5.08
N GLU A 38 -3.86 -1.59 6.35
CA GLU A 38 -5.05 -2.27 6.87
C GLU A 38 -6.30 -1.38 6.74
N MET A 39 -6.23 -0.11 7.15
CA MET A 39 -7.32 0.86 6.98
C MET A 39 -7.68 1.11 5.51
N GLN A 40 -6.73 1.02 4.59
CA GLN A 40 -6.97 1.18 3.16
C GLN A 40 -7.93 0.13 2.63
N GLY A 41 -7.79 -1.13 3.08
CA GLY A 41 -8.68 -2.22 2.72
C GLY A 41 -10.14 -1.92 3.07
N ASP A 42 -10.38 -1.41 4.28
CA ASP A 42 -11.72 -1.00 4.74
C ASP A 42 -12.33 0.13 3.90
N LEU A 43 -11.52 1.13 3.54
CA LEU A 43 -11.98 2.25 2.73
C LEU A 43 -12.29 1.84 1.28
N ILE A 44 -11.50 0.93 0.72
CA ILE A 44 -11.75 0.32 -0.60
C ILE A 44 -13.08 -0.44 -0.57
N ALA A 45 -13.31 -1.27 0.46
CA ALA A 45 -14.55 -2.02 0.61
C ALA A 45 -15.78 -1.11 0.72
N ARG A 46 -15.65 0.04 1.38
CA ARG A 46 -16.71 1.07 1.50
C ARG A 46 -16.85 1.98 0.29
N ARG A 47 -15.94 1.88 -0.70
CA ARG A 47 -15.86 2.76 -1.88
C ARG A 47 -15.76 4.25 -1.53
N ASP A 48 -15.12 4.60 -0.41
CA ASP A 48 -14.94 5.98 0.03
C ASP A 48 -13.65 6.57 -0.57
N ALA A 49 -13.77 7.09 -1.80
CA ALA A 49 -12.64 7.67 -2.52
C ALA A 49 -12.04 8.92 -1.83
N GLY A 50 -12.86 9.72 -1.14
CA GLY A 50 -12.39 10.94 -0.48
C GLY A 50 -11.51 10.62 0.74
N ALA A 51 -11.96 9.71 1.59
CA ALA A 51 -11.16 9.23 2.72
C ALA A 51 -9.91 8.48 2.24
N LEU A 52 -10.01 7.71 1.15
CA LEU A 52 -8.88 6.99 0.56
C LEU A 52 -7.77 7.95 0.10
N MET A 53 -8.11 9.06 -0.57
CA MET A 53 -7.10 10.06 -0.97
C MET A 53 -6.40 10.71 0.22
N THR A 54 -7.15 10.97 1.31
CA THR A 54 -6.58 11.50 2.56
C THR A 54 -5.61 10.50 3.19
N LEU A 55 -5.97 9.21 3.19
CA LEU A 55 -5.14 8.13 3.68
C LEU A 55 -3.83 8.01 2.87
N LEU A 56 -3.91 8.06 1.54
CA LEU A 56 -2.74 8.00 0.66
C LEU A 56 -1.78 9.17 0.93
N GLY A 57 -2.29 10.37 1.17
CA GLY A 57 -1.47 11.51 1.58
C GLY A 57 -0.75 11.30 2.92
N ARG A 58 -1.38 10.61 3.89
CA ARG A 58 -0.72 10.23 5.15
C ARG A 58 0.37 9.18 4.91
N ARG A 59 0.10 8.16 4.10
CA ARG A 59 1.08 7.13 3.74
C ARG A 59 2.31 7.72 3.08
N GLN A 60 2.14 8.68 2.17
CA GLN A 60 3.28 9.33 1.50
C GLN A 60 4.24 9.98 2.51
N ARG A 61 3.73 10.62 3.58
CA ARG A 61 4.59 11.23 4.61
C ARG A 61 5.47 10.20 5.32
N HIS A 62 4.95 9.01 5.60
CA HIS A 62 5.73 7.92 6.20
C HIS A 62 6.76 7.35 5.21
N VAL A 63 6.42 7.25 3.92
CA VAL A 63 7.37 6.87 2.86
C VAL A 63 8.51 7.90 2.74
N ASP A 64 8.19 9.19 2.81
CA ASP A 64 9.18 10.26 2.77
C ASP A 64 10.10 10.19 4.01
N ALA A 65 9.54 9.94 5.20
CA ALA A 65 10.31 9.74 6.43
C ALA A 65 11.24 8.52 6.36
N LEU A 66 10.74 7.39 5.84
CA LEU A 66 11.56 6.20 5.59
C LEU A 66 12.68 6.46 4.59
N THR A 67 12.42 7.27 3.55
CA THR A 67 13.43 7.66 2.57
C THR A 67 14.55 8.45 3.23
N ALA A 68 14.22 9.40 4.11
CA ALA A 68 15.21 10.15 4.88
C ALA A 68 16.00 9.24 5.84
N LEU A 69 15.33 8.34 6.58
CA LEU A 69 15.98 7.38 7.48
C LEU A 69 16.93 6.44 6.73
N ASN A 70 16.54 5.96 5.55
CA ASN A 70 17.40 5.12 4.73
C ASN A 70 18.66 5.86 4.29
N ALA A 71 18.55 7.14 3.92
CA ALA A 71 19.72 7.96 3.61
C ALA A 71 20.66 8.13 4.82
N GLU A 72 20.11 8.21 6.04
CA GLU A 72 20.91 8.24 7.27
C GLU A 72 21.58 6.90 7.62
N LEU A 73 20.93 5.79 7.28
CA LEU A 73 21.42 4.41 7.50
C LEU A 73 22.43 3.96 6.45
N ASP A 74 22.34 4.46 5.22
CA ASP A 74 23.22 4.09 4.11
C ASP A 74 24.72 4.10 4.44
N PRO A 75 25.31 5.12 5.11
CA PRO A 75 26.73 5.08 5.47
C PRO A 75 27.07 3.99 6.50
N LEU A 76 26.09 3.53 7.29
CA LEU A 76 26.27 2.50 8.32
C LEU A 76 26.09 1.09 7.77
N ARG A 77 25.30 0.91 6.70
CA ARG A 77 24.96 -0.41 6.13
C ARG A 77 26.17 -1.32 5.88
N PRO A 78 27.27 -0.87 5.24
CA PRO A 78 28.42 -1.74 4.97
C PRO A 78 29.14 -2.22 6.24
N ARG A 79 28.95 -1.52 7.36
CA ARG A 79 29.64 -1.73 8.63
C ARG A 79 28.69 -2.11 9.77
N ILE A 80 27.44 -2.47 9.45
CA ILE A 80 26.38 -2.66 10.44
C ILE A 80 26.74 -3.74 11.48
N GLY A 81 27.41 -4.81 11.05
CA GLY A 81 27.88 -5.88 11.93
C GLY A 81 28.97 -5.42 12.90
N ASP A 82 29.93 -4.63 12.42
CA ASP A 82 31.03 -4.08 13.23
C ASP A 82 30.49 -3.07 14.26
N VAL A 83 29.64 -2.15 13.80
CA VAL A 83 29.00 -1.13 14.64
C VAL A 83 28.14 -1.78 15.73
N ALA A 84 27.32 -2.76 15.37
CA ALA A 84 26.52 -3.51 16.34
C ALA A 84 27.41 -4.31 17.31
N ALA A 85 28.52 -4.89 16.83
CA ALA A 85 29.44 -5.65 17.68
C ALA A 85 30.15 -4.77 18.71
N ALA A 86 30.50 -3.53 18.35
CA ALA A 86 31.09 -2.56 19.26
C ALA A 86 30.12 -2.13 20.37
N GLY A 87 28.81 -2.14 20.12
CA GLY A 87 27.76 -1.93 21.13
C GLY A 87 27.57 -3.09 22.11
N GLY A 88 28.30 -4.20 21.95
CA GLY A 88 28.21 -5.39 22.80
C GLY A 88 27.09 -6.36 22.41
N PRO A 89 26.97 -7.50 23.11
CA PRO A 89 26.05 -8.58 22.74
C PRO A 89 24.58 -8.14 22.67
N ALA A 90 24.11 -7.37 23.67
CA ALA A 90 22.73 -6.90 23.71
C ALA A 90 22.38 -5.97 22.54
N CYS A 91 23.31 -5.13 22.10
CA CYS A 91 23.12 -4.27 20.93
C CYS A 91 23.03 -5.10 19.65
N ARG A 92 23.91 -6.09 19.47
CA ARG A 92 23.85 -7.01 18.32
C ARG A 92 22.52 -7.74 18.21
N ASP A 93 22.02 -8.28 19.32
CA ASP A 93 20.76 -9.01 19.34
C ASP A 93 19.58 -8.08 19.03
N ALA A 94 19.58 -6.86 19.58
CA ALA A 94 18.56 -5.85 19.28
C ALA A 94 18.58 -5.42 17.80
N VAL A 95 19.76 -5.13 17.24
CA VAL A 95 19.90 -4.77 15.82
C VAL A 95 19.41 -5.89 14.92
N ARG A 96 19.76 -7.15 15.21
CA ARG A 96 19.25 -8.30 14.45
C ARG A 96 17.73 -8.40 14.51
N SER A 97 17.14 -8.31 15.71
CA SER A 97 15.67 -8.33 15.88
C SER A 97 14.99 -7.23 15.08
N LEU A 98 15.51 -6.01 15.13
CA LEU A 98 14.94 -4.88 14.40
C LEU A 98 15.00 -5.06 12.88
N VAL A 99 16.11 -5.62 12.36
CA VAL A 99 16.22 -5.91 10.92
C VAL A 99 15.20 -6.98 10.51
N ASP A 100 15.07 -8.05 11.28
CA ASP A 100 14.10 -9.12 11.02
C ASP A 100 12.65 -8.60 11.09
N GLU A 101 12.35 -7.74 12.06
CA GLU A 101 11.05 -7.09 12.22
C GLU A 101 10.72 -6.15 11.05
N VAL A 102 11.66 -5.31 10.62
CA VAL A 102 11.49 -4.41 9.47
C VAL A 102 11.23 -5.22 8.20
N GLN A 103 11.98 -6.30 7.98
CA GLN A 103 11.77 -7.15 6.81
C GLN A 103 10.37 -7.78 6.81
N ARG A 104 9.94 -8.34 7.94
CA ARG A 104 8.59 -8.90 8.09
C ARG A 104 7.50 -7.87 7.85
N LEU A 105 7.63 -6.66 8.42
CA LEU A 105 6.66 -5.59 8.22
C LEU A 105 6.57 -5.18 6.75
N LEU A 106 7.69 -5.10 6.04
CA LEU A 106 7.71 -4.80 4.61
C LEU A 106 6.95 -5.85 3.80
N GLU A 107 7.18 -7.13 4.07
CA GLU A 107 6.48 -8.24 3.40
C GLU A 107 4.96 -8.19 3.67
N GLU A 108 4.55 -7.92 4.91
CA GLU A 108 3.14 -7.74 5.29
C GLU A 108 2.49 -6.57 4.55
N ILE A 109 3.16 -5.41 4.47
CA ILE A 109 2.66 -4.22 3.76
C ILE A 109 2.50 -4.50 2.27
N MET A 110 3.48 -5.15 1.64
CA MET A 110 3.41 -5.52 0.22
C MET A 110 2.21 -6.44 -0.05
N GLY A 111 1.97 -7.42 0.83
CA GLY A 111 0.81 -8.30 0.72
C GLY A 111 -0.52 -7.56 0.83
N LEU A 112 -0.64 -6.60 1.75
CA LEU A 112 -1.83 -5.76 1.91
C LEU A 112 -2.06 -4.85 0.69
N ASP A 113 -1.00 -4.25 0.17
CA ASP A 113 -1.08 -3.35 -0.98
C ASP A 113 -1.48 -4.11 -2.26
N ASP A 114 -0.92 -5.30 -2.49
CA ASP A 114 -1.29 -6.17 -3.60
C ASP A 114 -2.78 -6.57 -3.52
N ALA A 115 -3.25 -6.93 -2.33
CA ALA A 115 -4.66 -7.26 -2.12
C ALA A 115 -5.57 -6.05 -2.40
N GLY A 116 -5.17 -4.86 -1.93
CA GLY A 116 -5.90 -3.61 -2.18
C GLY A 116 -5.94 -3.24 -3.67
N GLN A 117 -4.83 -3.41 -4.39
CA GLN A 117 -4.78 -3.17 -5.85
C GLN A 117 -5.74 -4.09 -6.61
N ARG A 118 -5.80 -5.37 -6.25
CA ARG A 118 -6.74 -6.33 -6.85
C ARG A 118 -8.18 -5.93 -6.58
N ALA A 119 -8.52 -5.61 -5.33
CA ALA A 119 -9.88 -5.18 -4.96
C ALA A 119 -10.33 -3.92 -5.70
N LEU A 120 -9.44 -2.93 -5.88
CA LEU A 120 -9.72 -1.73 -6.68
C LEU A 120 -9.95 -2.05 -8.16
N ALA A 121 -9.14 -2.96 -8.74
CA ALA A 121 -9.30 -3.37 -10.13
C ALA A 121 -10.65 -4.10 -10.35
N GLU A 122 -11.01 -5.02 -9.46
CA GLU A 122 -12.30 -5.71 -9.48
C GLU A 122 -13.48 -4.74 -9.35
N GLY A 123 -13.39 -3.79 -8.42
CA GLY A 123 -14.40 -2.75 -8.23
C GLY A 123 -14.60 -1.89 -9.47
N ARG A 124 -13.51 -1.48 -10.13
CA ARG A 124 -13.55 -0.72 -11.39
C ARG A 124 -14.24 -1.53 -12.50
N ASP A 125 -13.90 -2.80 -12.63
CA ASP A 125 -14.42 -3.66 -13.70
C ASP A 125 -15.92 -3.95 -13.51
N ALA A 126 -16.37 -4.10 -12.26
CA ALA A 126 -17.79 -4.19 -11.92
C ALA A 126 -18.57 -2.93 -12.32
N VAL A 127 -18.08 -1.74 -11.94
CA VAL A 127 -18.70 -0.46 -12.33
C VAL A 127 -18.77 -0.31 -13.85
N LYS A 128 -17.71 -0.71 -14.57
CA LYS A 128 -17.69 -0.69 -16.04
C LYS A 128 -18.75 -1.62 -16.64
N ALA A 129 -18.95 -2.81 -16.08
CA ALA A 129 -19.98 -3.74 -16.51
C ALA A 129 -21.39 -3.16 -16.30
N GLU A 130 -21.65 -2.57 -15.12
CA GLU A 130 -22.92 -1.90 -14.79
C GLU A 130 -23.23 -0.74 -15.76
N LEU A 131 -22.24 0.12 -16.04
CA LEU A 131 -22.38 1.22 -17.00
C LEU A 131 -22.70 0.71 -18.41
N THR A 132 -22.04 -0.37 -18.83
CA THR A 132 -22.29 -1.00 -20.15
C THR A 132 -23.70 -1.58 -20.24
N GLN A 133 -24.21 -2.20 -19.17
CA GLN A 133 -25.57 -2.72 -19.11
C GLN A 133 -26.61 -1.60 -19.10
N ALA A 134 -26.41 -0.56 -18.30
CA ALA A 134 -27.29 0.61 -18.24
C ALA A 134 -27.39 1.28 -19.62
N ALA A 135 -26.27 1.47 -20.33
CA ALA A 135 -26.23 2.06 -21.67
C ALA A 135 -26.96 1.24 -22.75
N ARG A 136 -27.15 -0.08 -22.55
CA ARG A 136 -27.86 -0.96 -23.50
C ARG A 136 -29.39 -0.94 -23.31
N THR A 137 -29.87 -0.58 -22.13
CA THR A 137 -31.29 -0.61 -21.76
C THR A 137 -32.18 0.35 -22.60
N PRO A 138 -31.75 1.57 -22.98
CA PRO A 138 -32.56 2.46 -23.84
C PRO A 138 -32.84 1.91 -25.25
N ARG A 139 -31.98 1.01 -25.78
CA ARG A 139 -32.20 0.41 -27.10
C ARG A 139 -33.29 -0.65 -27.09
N ALA A 140 -33.46 -1.38 -25.99
CA ALA A 140 -34.54 -2.36 -25.85
C ALA A 140 -35.93 -1.70 -25.77
N LEU A 141 -36.05 -0.58 -25.05
CA LEU A 141 -37.30 0.16 -24.94
C LEU A 141 -37.70 0.87 -26.26
N ASN A 142 -36.73 1.36 -27.03
CA ASN A 142 -36.99 1.98 -28.33
C ASN A 142 -37.35 0.94 -29.42
N ALA A 143 -36.82 -0.28 -29.34
CA ALA A 143 -37.22 -1.37 -30.25
C ALA A 143 -38.69 -1.78 -30.06
N TYR A 144 -39.17 -1.85 -28.81
CA TYR A 144 -40.58 -2.14 -28.52
C TYR A 144 -41.52 -1.01 -28.97
N LYS A 145 -41.14 0.27 -28.78
CA LYS A 145 -41.95 1.40 -29.27
C LYS A 145 -42.05 1.45 -30.79
N ARG A 146 -41.05 0.95 -31.53
CA ARG A 146 -41.06 0.94 -32.99
C ARG A 146 -41.82 -0.27 -33.58
N ALA A 147 -41.91 -1.37 -32.84
CA ALA A 147 -42.73 -2.53 -33.21
C ALA A 147 -44.23 -2.32 -32.95
N ALA A 148 -44.60 -1.36 -32.08
CA ALA A 148 -45.99 -1.02 -31.77
C ALA A 148 -46.65 -0.04 -32.75
N VAL A 149 -46.13 0.09 -33.98
CA VAL A 149 -46.86 0.74 -35.09
C VAL A 149 -47.32 -0.33 -36.09
N PRO A 150 -48.42 -1.07 -35.80
CA PRO A 150 -49.12 -1.82 -36.83
C PRO A 150 -49.61 -0.84 -37.90
N GLY A 151 -49.32 -1.18 -39.15
CA GLY A 151 -49.64 -0.37 -40.32
C GLY A 151 -51.08 0.09 -40.32
N ALA A 152 -51.26 1.41 -40.47
CA ALA A 152 -52.44 1.98 -41.07
C ALA A 152 -52.56 1.39 -42.49
N THR A 153 -53.28 0.28 -42.58
CA THR A 153 -53.64 -0.38 -43.83
C THR A 153 -54.52 0.62 -44.58
N ARG A 154 -53.90 1.21 -45.60
CA ARG A 154 -54.50 2.18 -46.50
C ARG A 154 -55.56 1.46 -47.35
N PHE A 155 -56.79 1.38 -46.85
CA PHE A 155 -57.95 1.00 -47.66
C PHE A 155 -58.26 2.16 -48.60
N THR A 156 -57.67 2.11 -49.80
CA THR A 156 -58.12 2.87 -50.95
C THR A 156 -59.45 2.30 -51.41
N ASN A 157 -60.57 2.91 -51.02
CA ASN A 157 -61.84 2.71 -51.71
C ASN A 157 -61.77 3.42 -53.07
N ARG A 158 -61.65 2.59 -54.11
CA ARG A 158 -61.71 2.95 -55.53
C ARG A 158 -63.18 2.82 -55.96
N ARG A 159 -63.75 3.94 -56.44
CA ARG A 159 -64.87 4.15 -57.39
C ARG A 159 -66.09 3.20 -57.36
N GLY A 160 -67.27 3.81 -57.39
CA GLY A 160 -68.55 3.22 -57.80
C GLY A 160 -69.67 4.23 -57.60
#